data_AF-A0A0C1Z8N7-F1
#
_entry.id   AF-A0A0C1Z8N7-F1
#
_cell.length_a   1.000
_cell.length_b   1.000
_cell.length_c   1.000
_cell.angle_alpha   90.00
_cell.angle_beta   90.00
_cell.angle_gamma   90.00
#
_symmetry.space_group_name_H-M   'P 1'
#
loop_
_entity.id
_entity.type
_entity.pdbx_description
1 polymer ?
#
loop_
_entity_poly.entity_id
_entity_poly.type
_entity_poly.pdbx_seq_one_letter_code
_entity_poly.pdbx_strand_id
1 'polypeptide(L)'
;MDTTISDDFNAIMDALADKPTIDEAALISLSAEIKALSVKCQNTGLFDHSRERYEEFVAHIENNEPEEKWLINSWAWLMNRIVEAPFGILMHGSVVLCIPIVAKYLPD
;
A
#
# COMPACT_ATOMS: atom_id res chain seq x y z
N MET A 1 -12.59 6.96 -13.73
CA MET A 1 -11.92 6.36 -12.57
C MET A 1 -11.35 5.05 -13.08
N ASP A 2 -10.04 4.85 -13.00
CA ASP A 2 -9.40 3.63 -13.49
C ASP A 2 -9.82 2.49 -12.57
N THR A 3 -10.77 1.67 -13.01
CA THR A 3 -11.40 0.64 -12.16
C THR A 3 -10.42 -0.46 -11.79
N THR A 4 -9.33 -0.59 -12.56
CA THR A 4 -8.32 -1.65 -12.41
C THR A 4 -7.56 -1.60 -11.08
N ILE A 5 -7.14 -0.42 -10.61
CA ILE A 5 -6.41 -0.28 -9.33
C ILE A 5 -7.28 -0.68 -8.14
N SER A 6 -8.55 -0.26 -8.14
CA SER A 6 -9.48 -0.60 -7.06
C SER A 6 -9.83 -2.09 -7.07
N ASP A 7 -10.02 -2.67 -8.27
CA ASP A 7 -10.32 -4.09 -8.42
C ASP A 7 -9.12 -4.97 -8.01
N ASP A 8 -7.90 -4.60 -8.41
CA ASP A 8 -6.67 -5.30 -8.00
C ASP A 8 -6.46 -5.21 -6.48
N PHE A 9 -6.70 -4.03 -5.89
CA PHE A 9 -6.60 -3.87 -4.44
C PHE A 9 -7.64 -4.73 -3.71
N ASN A 10 -8.89 -4.75 -4.19
CA ASN A 10 -9.93 -5.61 -3.62
C ASN A 10 -9.54 -7.10 -3.71
N ALA A 11 -8.94 -7.54 -4.82
CA ALA A 11 -8.45 -8.92 -4.95
C ALA A 11 -7.36 -9.26 -3.92
N ILE A 12 -6.44 -8.33 -3.64
CA ILE A 12 -5.44 -8.49 -2.56
C ILE A 12 -6.14 -8.57 -1.20
N MET A 13 -7.13 -7.70 -0.95
CA MET A 13 -7.88 -7.70 0.30
C MET A 13 -8.68 -9.00 0.51
N ASP A 14 -9.31 -9.52 -0.54
CA ASP A 14 -10.02 -10.80 -0.49
C ASP A 14 -9.05 -11.96 -0.18
N ALA A 15 -7.88 -12.00 -0.83
CA ALA A 15 -6.86 -13.00 -0.57
C ALA A 15 -6.25 -12.91 0.84
N LEU A 16 -6.22 -11.71 1.42
CA LEU A 16 -5.81 -11.50 2.82
C LEU A 16 -6.91 -11.86 3.81
N ALA A 17 -8.18 -11.69 3.46
CA ALA A 17 -9.32 -12.02 4.32
C ALA A 17 -9.43 -13.53 4.61
N ASP A 18 -8.93 -14.36 3.69
CA ASP A 18 -8.85 -15.82 3.87
C ASP A 18 -7.74 -16.25 4.86
N LYS A 19 -6.88 -15.32 5.31
CA LYS A 19 -5.79 -15.62 6.24
C LYS A 19 -6.20 -15.39 7.70
N PRO A 20 -5.71 -16.20 8.65
CA PRO A 20 -6.06 -16.07 10.07
C PRO A 20 -5.55 -14.76 10.69
N THR A 21 -4.42 -14.25 10.20
CA THR A 21 -3.80 -12.99 10.60
C THR A 21 -3.17 -12.32 9.38
N ILE A 22 -3.26 -10.99 9.30
CA ILE A 22 -2.52 -10.20 8.30
C ILE A 22 -1.21 -9.77 8.95
N ASP A 23 -0.19 -10.60 8.79
CA ASP A 23 1.18 -10.37 9.24
C ASP A 23 2.14 -10.19 8.04
N GLU A 24 3.44 -10.02 8.30
CA GLU A 24 4.42 -9.87 7.22
C GLU A 24 4.49 -11.09 6.29
N ALA A 25 4.33 -12.31 6.82
CA ALA A 25 4.33 -13.51 6.00
C ALA A 25 3.13 -13.54 5.04
N ALA A 26 1.96 -13.07 5.49
CA ALA A 26 0.79 -12.87 4.64
C ALA A 26 1.07 -11.88 3.50
N LEU A 27 1.69 -10.74 3.80
CA LEU A 27 2.04 -9.73 2.80
C LEU A 27 3.10 -10.24 1.81
N ILE A 28 4.14 -10.92 2.31
CA ILE A 28 5.20 -11.53 1.48
C ILE A 28 4.61 -12.57 0.52
N SER A 29 3.61 -13.35 0.96
CA SER A 29 2.95 -14.35 0.11
C SER A 29 2.19 -13.74 -1.07
N LEU A 30 1.85 -12.45 -1.01
CA LEU A 30 1.18 -11.68 -2.07
C LEU A 30 2.10 -10.63 -2.70
N SER A 31 3.41 -10.83 -2.58
CA SER A 31 4.40 -9.82 -2.99
C SER A 31 4.33 -9.49 -4.48
N ALA A 32 4.07 -10.48 -5.33
CA ALA A 32 3.95 -10.29 -6.77
C ALA A 32 2.75 -9.38 -7.12
N GLU A 33 1.61 -9.61 -6.49
CA GLU A 33 0.38 -8.86 -6.68
C GLU A 33 0.54 -7.42 -6.17
N ILE A 34 1.11 -7.25 -4.96
CA ILE A 34 1.37 -5.93 -4.38
C ILE A 34 2.37 -5.14 -5.23
N LYS A 35 3.45 -5.77 -5.71
CA LYS A 35 4.43 -5.12 -6.61
C LYS A 35 3.80 -4.74 -7.95
N ALA A 36 2.96 -5.59 -8.54
CA ALA A 36 2.26 -5.28 -9.78
C ALA A 36 1.29 -4.10 -9.60
N LEU A 37 0.55 -4.05 -8.49
CA LEU A 37 -0.34 -2.92 -8.16
C LEU A 37 0.47 -1.64 -7.91
N SER A 38 1.62 -1.73 -7.25
CA SER A 38 2.52 -0.59 -7.03
C SER A 38 2.94 0.05 -8.36
N VAL A 39 3.36 -0.75 -9.35
CA VAL A 39 3.71 -0.24 -10.69
C VAL A 39 2.53 0.49 -11.32
N LYS A 40 1.30 -0.06 -11.22
CA LYS A 40 0.10 0.61 -11.73
C LYS A 40 -0.14 1.94 -11.01
N CYS A 41 -0.02 1.98 -9.69
CA CYS A 41 -0.16 3.20 -8.89
C CYS A 41 0.85 4.27 -9.29
N GLN A 42 2.12 3.91 -9.42
CA GLN A 42 3.21 4.82 -9.76
C GLN A 42 3.08 5.44 -11.17
N ASN A 43 2.39 4.76 -12.08
CA ASN A 43 2.14 5.25 -13.44
C ASN A 43 0.95 6.23 -13.54
N THR A 44 0.29 6.55 -12.42
CA THR A 44 -0.81 7.50 -12.41
C THR A 44 -0.33 8.94 -12.22
N GLY A 45 -0.99 9.90 -12.87
CA GLY A 45 -0.73 11.33 -12.60
C GLY A 45 -1.05 11.76 -11.16
N LEU A 46 -1.89 10.99 -10.46
CA LEU A 46 -2.16 11.21 -9.03
C LEU A 46 -0.93 10.86 -8.16
N PHE A 47 -0.20 9.81 -8.50
CA PHE A 47 1.06 9.49 -7.83
C PHE A 47 2.10 10.58 -8.07
N ASP A 48 2.23 11.07 -9.29
CA ASP A 48 3.13 12.20 -9.59
C ASP A 48 2.84 13.44 -8.74
N HIS A 49 1.56 13.77 -8.54
CA HIS A 49 1.14 14.88 -7.69
C HIS A 49 1.32 14.61 -6.19
N SER A 50 1.58 13.37 -5.79
CA SER A 50 1.75 12.97 -4.39
C SER A 50 3.14 12.43 -4.06
N ARG A 51 4.10 12.59 -4.98
CA ARG A 51 5.48 12.12 -4.84
C ARG A 51 6.20 12.70 -3.61
N GLU A 52 6.05 13.99 -3.34
CA GLU A 52 6.61 14.62 -2.14
C GLU A 52 6.08 13.96 -0.86
N ARG A 53 4.76 13.72 -0.79
CA ARG A 53 4.15 13.01 0.35
C ARG A 53 4.66 11.57 0.46
N TYR A 54 4.81 10.87 -0.66
CA TYR A 54 5.40 9.52 -0.68
C TYR A 54 6.80 9.53 -0.05
N GLU A 55 7.66 10.46 -0.45
CA GLU A 55 9.02 10.60 0.07
C GLU A 55 9.03 10.96 1.56
N GLU A 56 8.16 11.88 2.00
CA GLU A 56 7.98 12.22 3.42
C GLU A 56 7.59 10.99 4.25
N PHE A 57 6.67 10.15 3.76
CA PHE A 57 6.25 8.96 4.48
C PHE A 57 7.32 7.88 4.54
N VAL A 58 8.05 7.67 3.44
CA VAL A 58 9.20 6.76 3.41
C VAL A 58 10.21 7.21 4.46
N ALA A 59 10.59 8.49 4.44
CA ALA A 59 11.52 9.06 5.41
C ALA A 59 10.99 8.96 6.85
N HIS A 60 9.68 9.13 7.08
CA HIS A 60 9.09 8.99 8.40
C HIS A 60 9.24 7.56 8.93
N ILE A 61 8.92 6.54 8.12
CA ILE A 61 9.07 5.14 8.51
C ILE A 61 10.55 4.81 8.78
N GLU A 62 11.44 5.15 7.85
CA GLU A 62 12.87 4.82 7.94
C GLU A 62 13.56 5.51 9.13
N ASN A 63 13.11 6.71 9.54
CA ASN A 63 13.74 7.45 10.64
C ASN A 63 13.17 7.14 12.03
N ASN A 64 11.96 6.57 12.13
CA ASN A 64 11.27 6.41 13.41
C ASN A 64 11.08 4.94 13.82
N GLU A 65 11.25 3.99 12.90
CA GLU A 65 10.98 2.58 13.13
C GLU A 65 12.20 1.72 12.74
N PRO A 66 12.45 0.60 13.46
CA PRO A 66 13.46 -0.36 13.04
C PRO A 66 13.09 -1.01 11.70
N GLU A 67 14.09 -1.37 10.90
CA GLU A 67 13.93 -1.97 9.55
C GLU A 67 12.99 -3.16 9.53
N GLU A 68 13.07 -4.01 10.55
CA GLU A 68 12.22 -5.19 10.77
C GLU A 68 10.71 -4.88 10.85
N LYS A 69 10.32 -3.61 10.99
CA LYS A 69 8.91 -3.20 11.07
C LYS A 69 8.44 -2.38 9.89
N TRP A 70 9.32 -2.04 8.94
CA TRP A 70 8.97 -1.13 7.85
C TRP A 70 7.82 -1.67 6.99
N LEU A 71 7.83 -2.98 6.70
CA LEU A 71 6.77 -3.62 5.93
C LEU A 71 5.43 -3.56 6.67
N ILE A 72 5.34 -4.10 7.88
CA ILE A 72 4.06 -4.12 8.60
C ILE A 72 3.55 -2.71 8.94
N ASN A 73 4.44 -1.76 9.24
CA ASN A 73 4.05 -0.38 9.54
C ASN A 73 3.54 0.35 8.30
N SER A 74 4.16 0.13 7.13
CA SER A 74 3.66 0.69 5.87
C SER A 74 2.26 0.17 5.53
N TRP A 75 2.00 -1.13 5.78
CA TRP A 75 0.69 -1.73 5.60
C TRP A 75 -0.35 -1.19 6.59
N ALA A 76 -0.02 -1.14 7.88
CA ALA A 76 -0.89 -0.59 8.91
C ALA A 76 -1.28 0.87 8.59
N TRP A 77 -0.35 1.65 8.07
CA TRP A 77 -0.60 3.01 7.66
C TRP A 77 -1.59 3.13 6.49
N LEU A 78 -1.44 2.31 5.44
CA LEU A 78 -2.42 2.21 4.36
C LEU A 78 -3.82 1.90 4.91
N MET A 79 -3.92 0.91 5.78
CA MET A 79 -5.21 0.49 6.35
C MET A 79 -5.84 1.58 7.20
N ASN A 80 -5.07 2.28 8.04
CA ASN A 80 -5.57 3.40 8.83
C ASN A 80 -6.16 4.49 7.94
N ARG A 81 -5.49 4.84 6.84
CA ARG A 81 -6.01 5.82 5.89
C ARG A 81 -7.26 5.39 5.15
N ILE A 82 -7.38 4.10 4.85
CA ILE A 82 -8.58 3.56 4.22
C ILE A 82 -9.77 3.60 5.20
N VAL A 83 -9.56 3.19 6.45
CA VAL A 83 -10.60 3.23 7.49
C VAL A 83 -11.06 4.65 7.78
N GLU A 84 -10.12 5.61 7.80
CA GLU A 84 -10.41 7.02 8.01
C GLU A 84 -10.93 7.75 6.77
N ALA A 85 -10.99 7.10 5.60
CA ALA A 85 -11.46 7.71 4.35
C ALA A 85 -12.99 7.62 4.22
N PRO A 86 -13.76 8.70 4.40
CA PRO A 86 -15.23 8.67 4.36
C PRO A 86 -15.82 8.42 2.96
N PHE A 87 -15.02 8.47 1.89
CA PHE A 87 -15.49 8.35 0.49
C PHE A 87 -14.56 7.49 -0.37
N GLY A 88 -15.11 6.74 -1.33
CA GLY A 88 -14.34 5.84 -2.20
C GLY A 88 -13.22 6.50 -3.02
N ILE A 89 -13.33 7.79 -3.33
CA ILE A 89 -12.23 8.57 -3.98
C ILE A 89 -11.02 8.70 -3.06
N LEU A 90 -11.25 8.88 -1.76
CA LEU A 90 -10.17 9.00 -0.77
C LEU A 90 -9.49 7.65 -0.53
N MET A 91 -10.26 6.55 -0.59
CA MET A 91 -9.69 5.20 -0.59
C MET A 91 -8.79 4.96 -1.80
N HIS A 92 -9.24 5.30 -3.01
CA HIS A 92 -8.42 5.17 -4.22
C HIS A 92 -7.13 6.00 -4.13
N GLY A 93 -7.22 7.25 -3.65
CA GLY A 93 -6.03 8.08 -3.44
C GLY A 93 -5.08 7.53 -2.38
N SER A 94 -5.60 6.90 -1.33
CA SER A 94 -4.78 6.20 -0.35
C SER A 94 -4.08 4.99 -0.98
N VAL A 95 -4.80 4.14 -1.72
CA VAL A 95 -4.17 2.99 -2.43
C VAL A 95 -3.05 3.45 -3.35
N VAL A 96 -3.30 4.47 -4.19
CA VAL A 96 -2.30 5.03 -5.12
C VAL A 96 -1.05 5.55 -4.40
N LEU A 97 -1.22 6.19 -3.25
CA LEU A 97 -0.10 6.74 -2.48
C LEU A 97 0.66 5.68 -1.68
N CYS A 98 -0.05 4.77 -0.99
CA CYS A 98 0.56 3.92 0.03
C CYS A 98 1.00 2.55 -0.48
N ILE A 99 0.34 1.95 -1.49
CA ILE A 99 0.77 0.65 -2.02
C ILE A 99 2.23 0.67 -2.50
N PRO A 100 2.71 1.74 -3.17
CA PRO A 100 4.13 1.86 -3.51
C PRO A 100 5.08 1.84 -2.31
N ILE A 101 4.63 2.28 -1.13
CA ILE A 101 5.43 2.24 0.10
C ILE A 101 5.49 0.81 0.62
N VAL A 102 4.35 0.10 0.66
CA VAL A 102 4.31 -1.32 1.04
C VAL A 102 5.20 -2.15 0.13
N ALA A 103 5.12 -1.92 -1.18
CA ALA A 103 5.93 -2.63 -2.16
C ALA A 103 7.45 -2.39 -2.03
N LYS A 104 7.86 -1.21 -1.55
CA LYS A 104 9.27 -0.86 -1.33
C LYS A 104 9.93 -1.76 -0.27
N TYR A 105 9.17 -2.23 0.72
CA TYR A 105 9.69 -3.03 1.83
C TYR A 105 9.40 -4.52 1.70
N LEU A 106 8.83 -4.96 0.57
CA LEU A 106 8.72 -6.37 0.26
C LEU A 106 10.08 -6.93 -0.19
N PRO A 107 10.43 -8.18 0.16
CA PRO A 107 11.62 -8.84 -0.37
C PRO A 107 11.53 -9.00 -1.89
N ASP A 108 12.69 -9.06 -2.55
CA ASP A 108 12.80 -9.23 -4.01
C ASP A 108 12.19 -10.54 -4.53
#